data_AF-A0A318CRH3-F1
#
_entry.id   AF-A0A318CRH3-F1
#
_cell.length_a   1.000
_cell.length_b   1.000
_cell.length_c   1.000
_cell.angle_alpha   90.00
_cell.angle_beta   90.00
_cell.angle_gamma   90.00
#
_symmetry.space_group_name_H-M   'P 1'
#
loop_
_entity.id
_entity.type
_entity.pdbx_description
1 polymer ?
#
loop_
_entity_poly.entity_id
_entity_poly.type
_entity_poly.pdbx_seq_one_letter_code
_entity_poly.pdbx_strand_id
1 'polypeptide(L)'
;MLPHTPTRHFAAGISPHRVKQGPRADAKSPAHGVRYSEFTRSPELCATCHDEQSPYGAWVKTTYREWKAGPYAKKGTRCQDCHMYRASGKSAIGGKLRVDVAHHAFHGSHFASKLAGSLDLALYTKKTEISPGSTLKLRAALFNGKAGHYISR
;
A
#
# COMPACT_ATOMS: atom_id res chain seq x y z
N MET A 1 -18.66 16.14 -26.10
CA MET A 1 -18.64 16.08 -24.62
C MET A 1 -18.57 14.62 -24.22
N LEU A 2 -17.41 14.14 -23.79
CA LEU A 2 -17.30 12.79 -23.21
C LEU A 2 -17.92 12.84 -21.81
N PRO A 3 -18.76 11.86 -21.43
CA PRO A 3 -19.37 11.84 -20.11
C PRO A 3 -18.26 11.70 -19.06
N HIS A 4 -18.12 12.71 -18.19
CA HIS A 4 -17.28 12.63 -17.01
C HIS A 4 -17.93 11.65 -16.03
N THR A 5 -17.55 10.38 -16.12
CA THR A 5 -17.70 9.46 -14.99
C THR A 5 -17.04 10.13 -13.78
N PRO A 6 -17.75 10.36 -12.66
CA PRO A 6 -17.16 11.08 -11.54
C PRO A 6 -15.99 10.27 -11.00
N THR A 7 -14.78 10.75 -11.28
CA THR A 7 -13.56 10.22 -10.68
C THR A 7 -13.67 10.48 -9.18
N ARG A 8 -13.91 9.43 -8.40
CA ARG A 8 -13.91 9.52 -6.94
C ARG A 8 -12.45 9.75 -6.50
N HIS A 9 -12.07 11.00 -6.42
CA HIS A 9 -10.91 11.42 -5.64
C HIS A 9 -11.25 11.24 -4.17
N PHE A 10 -10.40 10.52 -3.45
CA PHE A 10 -10.55 10.42 -1.99
C PHE A 10 -10.03 11.71 -1.37
N ALA A 11 -10.94 12.65 -1.11
CA ALA A 11 -10.65 13.81 -0.29
C ALA A 11 -11.16 13.54 1.13
N ALA A 12 -10.24 13.54 2.11
CA ALA A 12 -10.61 13.48 3.52
C ALA A 12 -10.58 14.89 4.10
N GLY A 13 -11.73 15.37 4.59
CA GLY A 13 -11.81 16.63 5.32
C GLY A 13 -11.14 16.50 6.69
N ILE A 14 -10.09 17.29 6.92
CA ILE A 14 -9.48 17.42 8.25
C ILE A 14 -10.24 18.53 8.98
N SER A 15 -11.00 18.16 10.01
CA SER A 15 -11.59 19.12 10.96
C SER A 15 -10.79 19.07 12.25
N PRO A 16 -9.94 20.08 12.54
CA PRO A 16 -9.19 20.13 13.77
C PRO A 16 -10.14 20.13 14.97
N HIS A 17 -10.01 19.12 15.82
CA HIS A 17 -10.81 18.98 17.02
C HIS A 17 -9.96 18.43 18.17
N ARG A 18 -10.40 18.67 19.42
CA ARG A 18 -9.73 18.10 20.61
C ARG A 18 -9.83 16.58 20.62
N VAL A 19 -10.93 16.01 20.11
CA VAL A 19 -11.12 14.55 20.02
C VAL A 19 -10.20 13.96 18.94
N LYS A 20 -9.32 13.04 19.33
CA LYS A 20 -8.41 12.34 18.42
C LYS A 20 -9.03 11.03 17.95
N GLN A 21 -8.93 10.78 16.65
CA GLN A 21 -9.51 9.60 16.03
C GLN A 21 -8.44 8.53 15.77
N GLY A 22 -8.81 7.25 15.90
CA GLY A 22 -7.86 6.17 15.64
C GLY A 22 -8.49 4.79 15.52
N PRO A 23 -7.66 3.74 15.34
CA PRO A 23 -8.14 2.42 14.96
C PRO A 23 -8.64 1.56 16.14
N ARG A 24 -8.67 2.12 17.36
CA ARG A 24 -8.93 1.40 18.62
C ARG A 24 -10.17 1.96 19.31
N ALA A 25 -11.20 1.13 19.43
CA ALA A 25 -12.44 1.49 20.12
C ALA A 25 -12.29 1.52 21.65
N ASP A 26 -11.31 0.78 22.17
CA ASP A 26 -10.97 0.70 23.60
C ASP A 26 -10.02 1.83 24.06
N ALA A 27 -9.67 2.78 23.18
CA ALA A 27 -8.77 3.86 23.53
C ALA A 27 -9.36 4.73 24.66
N LYS A 28 -8.52 5.11 25.60
CA LYS A 28 -8.83 6.07 26.69
C LYS A 28 -7.67 7.05 26.81
N SER A 29 -7.97 8.32 27.03
CA SER A 29 -6.97 9.38 27.25
C SER A 29 -7.48 10.36 28.30
N PRO A 30 -6.66 10.73 29.30
CA PRO A 30 -7.02 11.75 30.28
C PRO A 30 -6.90 13.19 29.72
N ALA A 31 -6.14 13.39 28.63
CA ALA A 31 -5.83 14.74 28.11
C ALA A 31 -6.86 15.25 27.07
N HIS A 32 -7.49 14.34 26.34
CA HIS A 32 -8.45 14.68 25.30
C HIS A 32 -9.40 13.52 25.02
N GLY A 33 -10.58 13.82 24.44
CA GLY A 33 -11.47 12.78 23.95
C GLY A 33 -10.81 11.92 22.88
N VAL A 34 -11.27 10.69 22.76
CA VAL A 34 -10.83 9.74 21.72
C VAL A 34 -12.04 9.10 21.08
N ARG A 35 -11.95 8.82 19.78
CA ARG A 35 -13.03 8.20 19.02
C ARG A 35 -12.49 7.18 18.04
N TYR A 36 -13.17 6.04 17.95
CA TYR A 36 -12.88 5.06 16.91
C TYR A 36 -13.14 5.66 15.52
N SER A 37 -12.28 5.35 14.55
CA SER A 37 -12.48 5.72 13.16
C SER A 37 -12.19 4.53 12.25
N GLU A 38 -13.23 4.04 11.60
CA GLU A 38 -13.11 3.01 10.56
C GLU A 38 -12.25 3.49 9.39
N PHE A 39 -12.37 4.76 9.03
CA PHE A 39 -11.57 5.38 7.98
C PHE A 39 -10.07 5.23 8.24
N THR A 40 -9.59 5.38 9.48
CA THR A 40 -8.17 5.18 9.82
C THR A 40 -7.67 3.75 9.63
N ARG A 41 -8.59 2.79 9.48
CA ARG A 41 -8.31 1.38 9.20
C ARG A 41 -8.55 1.01 7.73
N SER A 42 -9.02 1.96 6.93
CA SER A 42 -9.45 1.71 5.56
C SER A 42 -8.31 1.99 4.56
N PRO A 43 -8.21 1.23 3.46
CA PRO A 43 -7.33 1.55 2.33
C PRO A 43 -7.58 2.94 1.72
N GLU A 44 -8.80 3.46 1.87
CA GLU A 44 -9.22 4.77 1.42
C GLU A 44 -8.43 5.91 2.10
N LEU A 45 -7.89 5.69 3.31
CA LEU A 45 -6.94 6.62 3.92
C LEU A 45 -5.66 6.74 3.07
N CYS A 46 -5.17 5.65 2.51
CA CYS A 46 -3.98 5.67 1.65
C CYS A 46 -4.30 6.28 0.29
N ALA A 47 -5.53 6.06 -0.20
CA ALA A 47 -6.02 6.59 -1.46
C ALA A 47 -6.06 8.12 -1.51
N THR A 48 -6.10 8.82 -0.36
CA THR A 48 -6.07 10.29 -0.35
C THR A 48 -4.82 10.88 -0.99
N CYS A 49 -3.72 10.11 -1.01
CA CYS A 49 -2.44 10.52 -1.61
C CYS A 49 -1.94 9.53 -2.67
N HIS A 50 -2.39 8.28 -2.66
CA HIS A 50 -1.95 7.20 -3.56
C HIS A 50 -2.98 6.83 -4.65
N ASP A 51 -3.92 7.73 -4.93
CA ASP A 51 -4.83 7.67 -6.08
C ASP A 51 -5.13 9.08 -6.62
N GLU A 52 -4.19 9.61 -7.40
CA GLU A 52 -4.16 11.02 -7.76
C GLU A 52 -4.26 11.21 -9.27
N GLN A 53 -5.26 11.97 -9.71
CA GLN A 53 -5.40 12.49 -11.08
C GLN A 53 -5.11 13.97 -11.05
N SER A 54 -4.42 14.47 -12.06
CA SER A 54 -4.29 15.90 -12.30
C SER A 54 -5.65 16.50 -12.71
N PRO A 55 -5.83 17.82 -12.54
CA PRO A 55 -7.02 18.53 -13.02
C PRO A 55 -7.26 18.43 -14.53
N TYR A 56 -6.25 18.00 -15.29
CA TYR A 56 -6.31 17.82 -16.75
C TYR A 56 -6.63 16.38 -17.17
N GLY A 57 -6.97 15.50 -16.21
CA GLY A 57 -7.39 14.12 -16.48
C GLY A 57 -6.26 13.09 -16.58
N ALA A 58 -5.00 13.50 -16.43
CA ALA A 58 -3.87 12.58 -16.42
C ALA A 58 -3.68 11.96 -15.03
N TRP A 59 -3.48 10.64 -14.96
CA TRP A 59 -3.17 9.98 -13.69
C TRP A 59 -1.72 10.19 -13.29
N VAL A 60 -1.52 10.70 -12.06
CA VAL A 60 -0.20 10.88 -11.45
C VAL A 60 0.15 9.66 -10.60
N LYS A 61 -0.82 9.13 -9.86
CA LYS A 61 -0.68 7.92 -9.03
C LYS A 61 -1.91 7.05 -9.16
N THR A 62 -1.69 5.76 -9.37
CA THR A 62 -2.74 4.76 -9.60
C THR A 62 -2.64 3.57 -8.65
N THR A 63 -1.88 3.69 -7.57
CA THR A 63 -1.59 2.58 -6.66
C THR A 63 -2.85 2.02 -6.01
N TYR A 64 -3.77 2.88 -5.54
CA TYR A 64 -5.01 2.41 -4.91
C TYR A 64 -5.92 1.70 -5.91
N ARG A 65 -6.14 2.26 -7.10
CA ARG A 65 -7.01 1.60 -8.12
C ARG A 65 -6.43 0.29 -8.62
N GLU A 66 -5.10 0.21 -8.77
CA GLU A 66 -4.41 -1.03 -9.12
C GLU A 66 -4.64 -2.08 -8.03
N TRP A 67 -4.46 -1.70 -6.77
CA TRP A 67 -4.77 -2.56 -5.63
C TRP A 67 -6.24 -2.97 -5.62
N LYS A 68 -7.17 -2.02 -5.81
CA LYS A 68 -8.62 -2.24 -5.76
C LYS A 68 -9.09 -3.22 -6.84
N ALA A 69 -8.49 -3.16 -8.03
CA ALA A 69 -8.75 -4.09 -9.12
C ALA A 69 -8.05 -5.46 -8.91
N GLY A 70 -6.98 -5.47 -8.11
CA GLY A 70 -6.12 -6.61 -7.86
C GLY A 70 -6.67 -7.67 -6.90
N PRO A 71 -5.97 -8.82 -6.80
CA PRO A 71 -6.40 -9.95 -5.96
C PRO A 71 -6.34 -9.64 -4.46
N TYR A 72 -5.49 -8.72 -4.02
CA TYR A 72 -5.34 -8.39 -2.60
C TYR A 72 -6.55 -7.63 -2.05
N ALA A 73 -7.11 -6.68 -2.81
CA ALA A 73 -8.36 -6.04 -2.43
C ALA A 73 -9.52 -7.05 -2.34
N LYS A 74 -9.61 -7.98 -3.30
CA LYS A 74 -10.62 -9.06 -3.29
C LYS A 74 -10.51 -9.96 -2.05
N LYS A 75 -9.29 -10.16 -1.54
CA LYS A 75 -9.01 -10.91 -0.30
C LYS A 75 -9.14 -10.06 0.98
N GLY A 76 -9.45 -8.77 0.86
CA GLY A 76 -9.52 -7.85 2.00
C GLY A 76 -8.15 -7.50 2.61
N THR A 77 -7.04 -7.82 1.95
CA THR A 77 -5.70 -7.39 2.40
C THR A 77 -5.51 -5.92 2.09
N ARG A 78 -5.31 -5.11 3.12
CA ARG A 78 -5.22 -3.65 3.01
C ARG A 78 -3.77 -3.21 2.94
N CYS A 79 -3.56 -1.96 2.53
CA CYS A 79 -2.25 -1.31 2.52
C CYS A 79 -1.54 -1.44 3.87
N GLN A 80 -2.28 -1.21 4.96
CA GLN A 80 -1.79 -1.25 6.33
C GLN A 80 -1.34 -2.65 6.75
N ASP A 81 -1.91 -3.73 6.19
CA ASP A 81 -1.57 -5.09 6.60
C ASP A 81 -0.13 -5.47 6.18
N CYS A 82 0.40 -4.86 5.11
CA CYS A 82 1.78 -5.03 4.66
C CYS A 82 2.70 -3.85 5.04
N HIS A 83 2.23 -2.61 4.93
CA HIS A 83 3.05 -1.40 5.14
C HIS A 83 3.05 -0.88 6.58
N MET A 84 2.08 -1.32 7.40
CA MET A 84 2.01 -1.03 8.83
C MET A 84 2.02 -2.33 9.63
N TYR A 85 3.02 -3.16 9.36
CA TYR A 85 3.21 -4.43 10.07
C TYR A 85 3.20 -4.22 11.59
N ARG A 86 2.75 -5.25 12.30
CA ARG A 86 2.42 -5.13 13.71
C ARG A 86 3.55 -5.64 14.59
N ALA A 87 3.78 -4.98 15.72
CA ALA A 87 4.64 -5.50 16.77
C ALA A 87 4.10 -5.14 18.16
N SER A 88 4.67 -5.78 19.18
CA SER A 88 4.33 -5.48 20.57
C SER A 88 4.83 -4.08 20.97
N GLY A 89 4.01 -3.32 21.67
CA GLY A 89 4.39 -2.00 22.15
C GLY A 89 3.22 -1.17 22.71
N LYS A 90 3.51 0.10 22.98
CA LYS A 90 2.51 1.10 23.40
C LYS A 90 2.39 2.15 22.30
N SER A 91 1.17 2.49 21.92
CA SER A 91 0.91 3.53 20.89
C SER A 91 1.01 4.96 21.41
N ALA A 92 1.14 5.15 22.72
CA ALA A 92 1.27 6.45 23.39
C ALA A 92 1.87 6.27 24.79
N ILE A 93 2.42 7.35 25.34
CA ILE A 93 2.86 7.41 26.75
C ILE A 93 1.66 7.10 27.65
N GLY A 94 1.85 6.23 28.65
CA GLY A 94 0.76 5.78 29.54
C GLY A 94 -0.27 4.84 28.87
N GLY A 95 -0.12 4.55 27.58
CA GLY A 95 -1.03 3.67 26.85
C GLY A 95 -0.91 2.19 27.25
N LYS A 96 -1.98 1.44 27.00
CA LYS A 96 -2.00 -0.02 27.15
C LYS A 96 -0.94 -0.66 26.25
N LEU A 97 -0.18 -1.61 26.81
CA LEU A 97 0.70 -2.50 26.05
C LEU A 97 -0.16 -3.43 25.17
N ARG A 98 0.15 -3.50 23.89
CA ARG A 98 -0.56 -4.32 22.89
C ARG A 98 0.43 -5.11 22.09
N VAL A 99 0.08 -6.34 21.72
CA VAL A 99 0.92 -7.22 20.87
C VAL A 99 0.90 -6.80 19.39
N ASP A 100 0.00 -5.90 19.01
CA ASP A 100 -0.41 -5.69 17.63
C ASP A 100 -0.37 -4.19 17.21
N VAL A 101 0.56 -3.40 17.76
CA VAL A 101 0.73 -1.99 17.41
C VAL A 101 1.24 -1.85 15.99
N ALA A 102 0.55 -1.04 15.19
CA ALA A 102 0.90 -0.79 13.80
C ALA A 102 2.16 0.08 13.69
N HIS A 103 3.17 -0.39 12.95
CA HIS A 103 4.38 0.37 12.69
C HIS A 103 4.12 1.49 11.69
N HIS A 104 4.74 2.64 11.92
CA HIS A 104 4.64 3.82 11.04
C HIS A 104 5.96 4.07 10.30
N ALA A 105 6.72 2.99 10.01
CA ALA A 105 7.99 3.08 9.28
C ALA A 105 7.79 3.10 7.75
N PHE A 106 6.67 2.57 7.25
CA PHE A 106 6.25 2.63 5.84
C PHE A 106 7.35 2.30 4.82
N HIS A 107 8.16 1.27 5.11
CA HIS A 107 9.23 0.86 4.20
C HIS A 107 8.64 0.49 2.81
N GLY A 108 9.20 1.12 1.77
CA GLY A 108 8.84 0.93 0.37
C GLY A 108 10.10 0.76 -0.50
N SER A 109 10.09 1.32 -1.71
CA SER A 109 11.17 1.16 -2.69
C SER A 109 12.55 1.67 -2.23
N HIS A 110 12.62 2.58 -1.25
CA HIS A 110 13.89 3.08 -0.71
C HIS A 110 14.57 2.12 0.28
N PHE A 111 13.99 0.93 0.49
CA PHE A 111 14.57 -0.09 1.37
C PHE A 111 14.87 -1.34 0.55
N ALA A 112 16.14 -1.70 0.45
CA ALA A 112 16.58 -2.87 -0.32
C ALA A 112 15.85 -4.16 0.11
N SER A 113 15.57 -4.32 1.40
CA SER A 113 14.82 -5.46 1.95
C SER A 113 13.36 -5.53 1.51
N LYS A 114 12.78 -4.43 1.04
CA LYS A 114 11.42 -4.39 0.46
C LYS A 114 11.42 -4.54 -1.05
N LEU A 115 12.47 -4.08 -1.72
CA LEU A 115 12.65 -4.31 -3.17
C LEU A 115 13.02 -5.76 -3.47
N ALA A 116 13.91 -6.34 -2.67
CA ALA A 116 14.40 -7.70 -2.85
C ALA A 116 13.24 -8.70 -2.83
N GLY A 117 13.08 -9.43 -3.93
CA GLY A 117 12.04 -10.42 -4.09
C GLY A 117 10.64 -9.85 -4.38
N SER A 118 10.47 -8.55 -4.61
CA SER A 118 9.17 -7.99 -5.01
C SER A 118 8.62 -8.60 -6.32
N LEU A 119 9.52 -9.06 -7.20
CA LEU A 119 9.24 -9.84 -8.39
C LEU A 119 9.97 -11.18 -8.34
N ASP A 120 9.31 -12.23 -8.80
CA ASP A 120 9.97 -13.50 -9.11
C ASP A 120 10.29 -13.54 -10.62
N LEU A 121 11.53 -13.88 -10.97
CA LEU A 121 12.02 -13.95 -12.36
C LEU A 121 12.43 -15.39 -12.69
N ALA A 122 11.90 -15.92 -13.80
CA ALA A 122 12.34 -17.19 -14.37
C ALA A 122 12.83 -16.98 -15.81
N LEU A 123 14.03 -17.48 -16.12
CA LEU A 123 14.61 -17.42 -17.45
C LEU A 123 14.57 -18.81 -18.10
N TYR A 124 14.12 -18.85 -19.36
CA TYR A 124 14.00 -20.08 -20.13
C TYR A 124 14.82 -19.96 -21.42
N THR A 125 15.51 -21.04 -21.76
CA THR A 125 16.26 -21.18 -23.01
C THR A 125 16.12 -22.59 -23.54
N LYS A 126 16.24 -22.76 -24.86
CA LYS A 126 16.33 -24.09 -25.48
C LYS A 126 17.75 -24.65 -25.50
N LYS A 127 18.77 -23.80 -25.32
CA LYS A 127 20.18 -24.15 -25.34
C LYS A 127 20.87 -23.59 -24.10
N THR A 128 21.65 -24.42 -23.42
CA THR A 128 22.49 -24.01 -22.28
C THR A 128 23.92 -23.64 -22.70
N GLU A 129 24.28 -23.94 -23.95
CA GLU A 129 25.59 -23.66 -24.55
C GLU A 129 25.43 -22.83 -25.83
N ILE A 130 26.44 -22.00 -26.12
CA ILE A 130 26.46 -21.12 -27.28
C ILE A 130 27.88 -20.90 -27.80
N SER A 131 28.03 -20.78 -29.12
CA SER A 131 29.32 -20.49 -29.77
C SER A 131 29.52 -18.99 -29.96
N PRO A 132 30.77 -18.49 -29.95
CA PRO A 132 31.08 -17.11 -30.29
C PRO A 132 30.46 -16.70 -31.63
N GLY A 133 29.88 -15.50 -31.69
CA GLY A 133 29.22 -14.98 -32.89
C GLY A 133 27.79 -15.46 -33.12
N SER A 134 27.25 -16.36 -32.29
CA SER A 134 25.87 -16.82 -32.40
C SER A 134 24.92 -16.12 -31.42
N THR A 135 23.61 -16.25 -31.64
CA THR A 135 22.56 -15.59 -30.81
C THR A 135 21.83 -16.57 -29.91
N LEU A 136 21.74 -16.25 -28.61
CA LEU A 136 20.91 -16.98 -27.64
C LEU A 136 19.54 -16.29 -27.50
N LYS A 137 18.46 -17.06 -27.62
CA LYS A 137 17.11 -16.56 -27.32
C LYS A 137 16.72 -16.96 -25.90
N LEU A 138 16.59 -15.97 -25.01
CA LEU A 138 16.07 -16.13 -23.67
C LEU A 138 14.62 -15.66 -23.61
N ARG A 139 13.76 -16.40 -22.90
CA ARG A 139 12.43 -15.94 -22.50
C ARG A 139 12.45 -15.63 -21.00
N ALA A 140 12.19 -14.38 -20.64
CA ALA A 140 11.98 -13.97 -19.26
C ALA A 140 10.49 -14.04 -18.91
N ALA A 141 10.16 -14.71 -17.79
CA ALA A 141 8.85 -14.65 -17.16
C ALA A 141 8.98 -13.92 -15.83
N LEU A 142 8.18 -12.87 -15.66
CA LEU A 142 8.12 -12.08 -14.43
C LEU A 142 6.80 -12.31 -13.73
N PHE A 143 6.83 -12.52 -12.41
CA PHE A 143 5.65 -12.72 -11.59
C PHE A 143 5.63 -11.75 -10.42
N ASN A 144 4.58 -10.92 -10.35
CA ASN A 144 4.29 -10.09 -9.18
C ASN A 144 3.29 -10.83 -8.28
N GLY A 145 3.83 -11.62 -7.35
CA GLY A 145 3.04 -12.34 -6.35
C GLY A 145 3.09 -11.74 -4.95
N LYS A 146 3.78 -10.60 -4.75
CA LYS A 146 4.07 -10.06 -3.42
C LYS A 146 3.61 -8.62 -3.23
N ALA A 147 3.54 -7.81 -4.29
CA ALA A 147 2.98 -6.47 -4.22
C ALA A 147 1.47 -6.49 -4.49
N GLY A 148 0.72 -5.71 -3.70
CA GLY A 148 -0.73 -5.59 -3.83
C GLY A 148 -1.21 -4.82 -5.06
N HIS A 149 -0.29 -4.13 -5.73
CA HIS A 149 -0.49 -3.20 -6.83
C HIS A 149 0.65 -3.40 -7.84
N TYR A 150 0.74 -2.59 -8.89
CA TYR A 150 1.84 -2.71 -9.85
C TYR A 150 3.17 -2.29 -9.22
N ILE A 151 4.24 -2.97 -9.61
CA ILE A 151 5.60 -2.59 -9.24
C ILE A 151 6.07 -1.63 -10.33
N SER A 152 5.97 -0.33 -10.06
CA SER A 152 6.40 0.71 -10.98
C SER A 152 7.93 0.84 -10.98
N ARG A 153 8.46 1.38 -12.09
CA ARG A 153 9.80 1.98 -12.13
C ARG A 153 9.87 3.22 -11.26
#